data_AF-A0A423STI3-F1
#
_entry.id   AF-A0A423STI3-F1
#
_cell.length_a   1.000
_cell.length_b   1.000
_cell.length_c   1.000
_cell.angle_alpha   90.00
_cell.angle_beta   90.00
_cell.angle_gamma   90.00
#
_symmetry.space_group_name_H-M   'P 1'
#
loop_
_entity.id
_entity.type
_entity.pdbx_description
1 polymer ?
#
loop_
_entity_poly.entity_id
_entity_poly.type
_entity_poly.pdbx_seq_one_letter_code
_entity_poly.pdbx_strand_id
1 'polypeptide(L)'
;MCLYYQDNAEAAFNHFQHVLRLAPDHQKAREIYKKAKQLKLKKEEGNEAFKRGNFQEAFTLYTEALAIDPLNKHTNAKLYFNRATVGSKLNKLEEAIEDCTAAINLDEGYIKAYLRRAKCYQSLEKHEEAVRDYEKVAKLDRSQEHKRLLHEAKIQLKRSKRKDYYKILGVNKNASDDEIKKSYRKMALVHHPDRHANATDKDKREHEIKFKEIGEAYSVLTDAKKRALYDRGHDVNDPDGGFGHDADIDPNQIFQAFFGGGHGGFSFGGQHAGFQQGGGFPGGGFNSGSFPGGFHFQFG
;
A
#
# COMPACT_ATOMS: atom_id res chain seq x y z
N MET A 1 -19.37 -15.93 39.81
CA MET A 1 -18.94 -14.76 39.01
C MET A 1 -20.18 -14.13 38.39
N CYS A 2 -20.33 -12.81 38.45
CA CYS A 2 -21.56 -12.14 38.06
C CYS A 2 -21.80 -12.24 36.54
N LEU A 3 -22.94 -12.81 36.11
CA LEU A 3 -23.35 -12.97 34.70
C LEU A 3 -23.27 -11.67 33.88
N TYR A 4 -23.35 -10.53 34.58
CA TYR A 4 -23.21 -9.18 34.04
C TYR A 4 -21.88 -8.93 33.31
N TYR A 5 -20.80 -9.58 33.77
CA TYR A 5 -19.47 -9.49 33.16
C TYR A 5 -19.20 -10.59 32.13
N GLN A 6 -20.21 -11.36 31.71
CA GLN A 6 -20.09 -12.49 30.78
C GLN A 6 -20.96 -12.32 29.54
N ASP A 7 -21.25 -11.07 29.16
CA ASP A 7 -22.10 -10.67 28.01
C ASP A 7 -23.57 -11.13 28.09
N ASN A 8 -24.02 -11.65 29.23
CA ASN A 8 -25.42 -12.04 29.45
C ASN A 8 -26.15 -11.00 30.30
N ALA A 9 -26.31 -9.79 29.74
CA ALA A 9 -26.89 -8.66 30.43
C ALA A 9 -28.33 -8.94 30.93
N GLU A 10 -29.17 -9.60 30.14
CA GLU A 10 -30.56 -9.89 30.54
C GLU A 10 -30.65 -10.89 31.70
N ALA A 11 -29.90 -12.00 31.63
CA ALA A 11 -29.87 -12.94 32.75
C ALA A 11 -29.24 -12.28 33.99
N ALA A 12 -28.28 -11.38 33.81
CA ALA A 12 -27.72 -10.61 34.91
C ALA A 12 -28.74 -9.69 35.59
N PHE A 13 -29.56 -8.97 34.81
CA PHE A 13 -30.64 -8.15 35.37
C PHE A 13 -31.65 -8.99 36.15
N ASN A 14 -32.09 -10.12 35.61
CA ASN A 14 -33.01 -11.03 36.29
C ASN A 14 -32.39 -11.59 37.59
N HIS A 15 -31.09 -11.91 37.55
CA HIS A 15 -30.37 -12.40 38.73
C HIS A 15 -30.24 -11.31 39.81
N PHE A 16 -29.90 -10.08 39.44
CA PHE A 16 -29.87 -8.97 40.40
C PHE A 16 -31.25 -8.69 41.02
N GLN A 17 -32.30 -8.72 40.21
CA GLN A 17 -33.67 -8.56 40.70
C GLN A 17 -34.04 -9.66 41.69
N HIS A 18 -33.65 -10.91 41.40
CA HIS A 18 -33.88 -12.02 42.31
C HIS A 18 -33.10 -11.88 43.62
N VAL A 19 -31.82 -11.53 43.56
CA VAL A 19 -30.97 -11.31 44.74
C VAL A 19 -31.53 -10.16 45.59
N LEU A 20 -31.92 -9.04 44.98
CA LEU A 20 -32.47 -7.89 45.70
C LEU A 20 -33.87 -8.14 46.25
N ARG A 21 -34.62 -9.10 45.69
CA ARG A 21 -35.88 -9.56 46.26
C ARG A 21 -35.68 -10.40 47.53
N LEU A 22 -34.64 -11.24 47.55
CA LEU A 22 -34.31 -12.09 48.70
C LEU A 22 -33.52 -11.34 49.80
N ALA A 23 -32.67 -10.40 49.40
CA ALA A 23 -31.83 -9.59 50.27
C ALA A 23 -31.82 -8.12 49.77
N PRO A 24 -32.84 -7.32 50.13
CA PRO A 24 -32.98 -5.93 49.68
C PRO A 24 -31.79 -5.03 50.08
N ASP A 25 -31.15 -5.36 51.20
CA ASP A 25 -30.07 -4.57 51.80
C ASP A 25 -28.68 -4.97 51.27
N HIS A 26 -28.61 -5.88 50.29
CA HIS A 26 -27.36 -6.31 49.70
C HIS A 26 -26.71 -5.18 48.88
N GLN A 27 -25.89 -4.36 49.55
CA GLN A 27 -25.29 -3.14 48.99
C GLN A 27 -24.59 -3.35 47.65
N LYS A 28 -23.69 -4.33 47.53
CA LYS A 28 -22.94 -4.58 46.28
C LYS A 28 -23.87 -4.93 45.10
N ALA A 29 -24.88 -5.76 45.32
CA ALA A 29 -25.85 -6.12 44.29
C ALA A 29 -26.65 -4.89 43.84
N ARG A 30 -27.03 -4.01 44.77
CA ARG A 30 -27.75 -2.77 44.48
C ARG A 30 -26.89 -1.78 43.67
N GLU A 31 -25.62 -1.64 44.01
CA GLU A 31 -24.67 -0.78 43.30
C GLU A 31 -24.41 -1.29 41.87
N ILE A 32 -24.12 -2.59 41.70
CA ILE A 32 -23.89 -3.17 40.37
C ILE A 32 -25.15 -3.10 39.52
N TYR A 33 -26.33 -3.39 40.09
CA TYR A 33 -27.61 -3.25 39.39
C TYR A 33 -27.86 -1.81 38.91
N LYS A 34 -27.57 -0.81 39.77
CA LYS A 34 -27.68 0.61 39.40
C LYS A 34 -26.75 0.96 38.23
N LYS A 35 -25.47 0.56 38.31
CA LYS A 35 -24.49 0.77 37.22
C LYS A 35 -24.93 0.09 35.93
N ALA A 36 -25.35 -1.18 36.00
CA ALA A 36 -25.84 -1.95 34.86
C ALA A 36 -27.02 -1.24 34.17
N LYS A 37 -28.00 -0.78 34.95
CA LYS A 37 -29.17 -0.05 34.43
C LYS A 37 -28.76 1.26 33.74
N GLN A 38 -27.88 2.04 34.38
CA GLN A 38 -27.38 3.30 33.83
C GLN A 38 -26.57 3.07 32.54
N LEU A 39 -25.69 2.07 32.52
CA LEU A 39 -24.87 1.70 31.37
C LEU A 39 -25.74 1.28 30.18
N LYS A 40 -26.75 0.44 30.43
CA LYS A 40 -27.71 0.01 29.41
C LYS A 40 -28.44 1.21 28.80
N LEU A 41 -28.98 2.08 29.65
CA LEU A 41 -29.70 3.27 29.22
C LEU A 41 -28.82 4.20 28.38
N LYS A 42 -27.63 4.57 28.87
CA LYS A 42 -26.73 5.47 28.13
C LYS A 42 -26.26 4.91 26.80
N LYS A 43 -26.00 3.60 26.74
CA LYS A 43 -25.71 2.91 25.48
C LYS A 43 -26.89 3.01 24.49
N GLU A 44 -28.11 2.81 24.96
CA GLU A 44 -29.33 2.91 24.14
C GLU A 44 -29.55 4.35 23.64
N GLU A 45 -29.42 5.35 24.50
CA GLU A 45 -29.45 6.77 24.12
C GLU A 45 -28.43 7.08 23.01
N GLY A 46 -27.19 6.62 23.17
CA GLY A 46 -26.13 6.79 22.17
C GLY A 46 -26.46 6.11 20.83
N ASN A 47 -27.05 4.91 20.88
CA ASN A 47 -27.48 4.19 19.68
C ASN A 47 -28.62 4.93 18.96
N GLU A 48 -29.59 5.49 19.69
CA GLU A 48 -30.68 6.27 19.11
C GLU A 48 -30.19 7.61 18.54
N ALA A 49 -29.29 8.30 19.22
CA ALA A 49 -28.62 9.49 18.67
C ALA A 49 -27.87 9.17 17.37
N PHE A 50 -27.18 8.03 17.31
CA PHE A 50 -26.52 7.56 16.09
C PHE A 50 -27.51 7.29 14.95
N LYS A 51 -28.62 6.59 15.22
CA LYS A 51 -29.68 6.33 14.23
C LYS A 51 -30.32 7.60 13.68
N ARG A 52 -30.46 8.63 14.53
CA ARG A 52 -30.95 9.97 14.12
C ARG A 52 -29.92 10.77 13.33
N GLY A 53 -28.67 10.31 13.21
CA GLY A 53 -27.60 11.05 12.55
C GLY A 53 -26.92 12.11 13.42
N ASN A 54 -27.30 12.22 14.70
CA ASN A 54 -26.70 13.15 15.66
C ASN A 54 -25.37 12.59 16.17
N PHE A 55 -24.35 12.60 15.32
CA PHE A 55 -23.07 11.96 15.61
C PHE A 55 -22.35 12.59 16.81
N GLN A 56 -22.38 13.91 16.96
CA GLN A 56 -21.72 14.56 18.10
C GLN A 56 -22.36 14.17 19.44
N GLU A 57 -23.69 14.12 19.50
CA GLU A 57 -24.45 13.67 20.66
C GLU A 57 -24.14 12.20 20.98
N ALA A 58 -24.17 11.32 19.97
CA ALA A 58 -23.85 9.91 20.14
C ALA A 58 -22.42 9.69 20.69
N PHE A 59 -21.44 10.46 20.22
CA PHE A 59 -20.06 10.39 20.69
C PHE A 59 -19.95 10.73 22.18
N THR A 60 -20.62 11.80 22.62
CA THR A 60 -20.69 12.20 24.04
C THR A 60 -21.37 11.11 24.87
N LEU A 61 -22.51 10.59 24.42
CA LEU A 61 -23.26 9.56 25.14
C LEU A 61 -22.47 8.25 25.29
N TYR A 62 -21.71 7.83 24.29
CA TYR A 62 -20.83 6.66 24.42
C TYR A 62 -19.65 6.93 25.36
N THR A 63 -19.12 8.15 25.38
CA THR A 63 -18.07 8.55 26.32
C THR A 63 -18.57 8.52 27.76
N GLU A 64 -19.76 9.04 28.01
CA GLU A 64 -20.45 8.92 29.31
C GLU A 64 -20.69 7.46 29.68
N ALA A 65 -21.14 6.63 28.73
CA ALA A 65 -21.38 5.21 28.97
C ALA A 65 -20.11 4.47 29.42
N LEU A 66 -18.97 4.72 28.77
CA LEU A 66 -17.68 4.13 29.14
C LEU A 66 -17.21 4.49 30.56
N ALA A 67 -17.65 5.63 31.09
CA ALA A 67 -17.29 6.07 32.45
C ALA A 67 -18.12 5.39 33.56
N ILE A 68 -19.28 4.79 33.24
CA ILE A 68 -20.19 4.21 34.24
C ILE A 68 -19.61 2.96 34.90
N ASP A 69 -19.03 2.07 34.08
CA ASP A 69 -18.44 0.82 34.55
C ASP A 69 -17.23 0.40 33.73
N PRO A 70 -16.03 0.95 34.03
CA PRO A 70 -14.79 0.64 33.32
C PRO A 70 -14.38 -0.84 33.37
N LEU A 71 -14.89 -1.60 34.35
CA LEU A 71 -14.55 -3.01 34.54
C LEU A 71 -15.33 -3.95 33.60
N ASN A 72 -16.40 -3.47 32.95
CA ASN A 72 -17.21 -4.29 32.04
C ASN A 72 -16.56 -4.43 30.65
N LYS A 73 -15.55 -5.30 30.56
CA LYS A 73 -14.76 -5.50 29.33
C LYS A 73 -15.63 -5.78 28.10
N HIS A 74 -16.60 -6.68 28.19
CA HIS A 74 -17.46 -7.07 27.06
C HIS A 74 -18.33 -5.91 26.55
N THR A 75 -18.99 -5.18 27.46
CA THR A 75 -19.81 -4.03 27.06
C THR A 75 -18.94 -2.88 26.56
N ASN A 76 -17.80 -2.65 27.22
CA ASN A 76 -16.89 -1.56 26.87
C ASN A 76 -16.24 -1.78 25.51
N ALA A 77 -15.90 -3.02 25.12
CA ALA A 77 -15.45 -3.34 23.77
C ALA A 77 -16.45 -2.84 22.72
N LYS A 78 -17.75 -3.15 22.90
CA LYS A 78 -18.84 -2.71 22.01
C LYS A 78 -19.01 -1.19 22.01
N LEU A 79 -18.90 -0.54 23.18
CA LEU A 79 -19.00 0.92 23.31
C LEU A 79 -17.84 1.64 22.61
N TYR A 80 -16.60 1.18 22.78
CA TYR A 80 -15.45 1.71 22.05
C TYR A 80 -15.63 1.56 20.55
N PHE A 81 -16.06 0.39 20.05
CA PHE A 81 -16.35 0.22 18.63
C PHE A 81 -17.44 1.16 18.11
N ASN A 82 -18.51 1.34 18.88
CA ASN A 82 -19.58 2.28 18.53
C ASN A 82 -19.05 3.71 18.48
N ARG A 83 -18.28 4.14 19.49
CA ARG A 83 -17.66 5.47 19.54
C ARG A 83 -16.67 5.68 18.40
N ALA A 84 -15.86 4.68 18.05
CA ALA A 84 -14.98 4.72 16.88
C ALA A 84 -15.76 4.89 15.56
N THR A 85 -16.89 4.19 15.43
CA THR A 85 -17.76 4.32 14.25
C THR A 85 -18.31 5.73 14.12
N VAL A 86 -18.71 6.35 15.23
CA VAL A 86 -19.16 7.75 15.25
C VAL A 86 -18.00 8.71 14.99
N GLY A 87 -16.84 8.51 15.62
CA GLY A 87 -15.63 9.30 15.39
C GLY A 87 -15.22 9.31 13.92
N SER A 88 -15.29 8.16 13.25
CA SER A 88 -15.05 8.06 11.81
C SER A 88 -16.04 8.88 10.97
N LYS A 89 -17.32 8.94 11.37
CA LYS A 89 -18.34 9.78 10.70
C LYS A 89 -18.12 11.27 10.93
N LEU A 90 -17.47 11.64 12.03
CA LEU A 90 -17.05 13.00 12.36
C LEU A 90 -15.67 13.36 11.78
N ASN A 91 -15.08 12.50 10.94
CA ASN A 91 -13.74 12.66 10.40
C ASN A 91 -12.62 12.73 11.47
N LYS A 92 -12.85 12.16 12.65
CA LYS A 92 -11.88 12.02 13.74
C LYS A 92 -11.19 10.66 13.64
N LEU A 93 -10.38 10.48 12.61
CA LEU A 93 -9.86 9.17 12.21
C LEU A 93 -8.87 8.60 13.23
N GLU A 94 -8.01 9.44 13.81
CA GLU A 94 -7.03 9.05 14.84
C GLU A 94 -7.73 8.60 16.13
N GLU A 95 -8.69 9.39 16.65
CA GLU A 95 -9.50 9.02 17.81
C GLU A 95 -10.25 7.70 17.57
N ALA A 96 -10.77 7.50 16.35
CA ALA A 96 -11.45 6.25 15.98
C ALA A 96 -10.50 5.05 15.96
N ILE A 97 -9.23 5.23 15.58
CA ILE A 97 -8.20 4.19 15.62
C ILE A 97 -7.87 3.81 17.07
N GLU A 98 -7.73 4.80 17.95
CA GLU A 98 -7.52 4.58 19.39
C GLU A 98 -8.67 3.79 20.00
N ASP A 99 -9.91 4.19 19.71
CA ASP A 99 -11.11 3.50 20.19
C ASP A 99 -11.18 2.06 19.66
N CYS A 100 -10.92 1.82 18.37
CA CYS A 100 -10.87 0.46 17.85
C CYS A 100 -9.78 -0.37 18.52
N THR A 101 -8.62 0.24 18.82
CA THR A 101 -7.52 -0.42 19.52
C THR A 101 -7.92 -0.79 20.95
N ALA A 102 -8.61 0.11 21.66
CA ALA A 102 -9.16 -0.19 22.98
C ALA A 102 -10.18 -1.34 22.92
N ALA A 103 -11.06 -1.34 21.90
CA ALA A 103 -12.03 -2.43 21.70
C ALA A 103 -11.33 -3.78 21.46
N ILE A 104 -10.29 -3.82 20.63
CA ILE A 104 -9.50 -5.01 20.31
C ILE A 104 -8.72 -5.52 21.54
N ASN A 105 -8.17 -4.62 22.36
CA ASN A 105 -7.47 -5.00 23.59
C ASN A 105 -8.42 -5.63 24.63
N LEU A 106 -9.71 -5.28 24.59
CA LEU A 106 -10.73 -5.88 25.44
C LEU A 106 -11.28 -7.19 24.87
N ASP A 107 -11.35 -7.30 23.54
CA ASP A 107 -11.79 -8.49 22.81
C ASP A 107 -10.96 -8.67 21.52
N GLU A 108 -9.94 -9.53 21.59
CA GLU A 108 -9.04 -9.81 20.46
C GLU A 108 -9.75 -10.50 19.28
N GLY A 109 -10.95 -11.05 19.50
CA GLY A 109 -11.79 -11.65 18.48
C GLY A 109 -12.71 -10.64 17.79
N TYR A 110 -12.67 -9.36 18.14
CA TYR A 110 -13.66 -8.39 17.70
C TYR A 110 -13.44 -7.92 16.24
N ILE A 111 -13.82 -8.77 15.29
CA ILE A 111 -13.66 -8.57 13.84
C ILE A 111 -14.14 -7.18 13.37
N LYS A 112 -15.28 -6.69 13.88
CA LYS A 112 -15.82 -5.39 13.48
C LYS A 112 -14.89 -4.22 13.84
N ALA A 113 -14.17 -4.29 14.96
CA ALA A 113 -13.21 -3.28 15.36
C ALA A 113 -11.99 -3.27 14.44
N TYR A 114 -11.45 -4.44 14.07
CA TYR A 114 -10.38 -4.53 13.07
C TYR A 114 -10.81 -3.96 11.71
N LEU A 115 -11.99 -4.32 11.22
CA LEU A 115 -12.51 -3.79 9.95
C LEU A 115 -12.67 -2.27 9.97
N ARG A 116 -13.14 -1.70 11.09
CA ARG A 116 -13.27 -0.24 11.25
C ARG A 116 -11.90 0.42 11.25
N ARG A 117 -10.96 -0.10 12.04
CA ARG A 117 -9.60 0.46 12.17
C ARG A 117 -8.84 0.39 10.84
N ALA A 118 -8.95 -0.71 10.10
CA ALA A 118 -8.38 -0.87 8.78
C ALA A 118 -8.89 0.20 7.80
N LYS A 119 -10.20 0.49 7.83
CA LYS A 119 -10.79 1.57 7.01
C LYS A 119 -10.26 2.94 7.40
N CYS A 120 -10.13 3.23 8.70
CA CYS A 120 -9.52 4.47 9.17
C CYS A 120 -8.06 4.59 8.70
N TYR A 121 -7.28 3.51 8.78
CA TYR A 121 -5.92 3.47 8.25
C TYR A 121 -5.86 3.72 6.75
N GLN A 122 -6.77 3.14 5.95
CA GLN A 122 -6.87 3.42 4.52
C GLN A 122 -7.17 4.91 4.25
N SER A 123 -8.08 5.52 5.00
CA SER A 123 -8.39 6.95 4.87
C SER A 123 -7.23 7.88 5.26
N LEU A 124 -6.30 7.40 6.09
CA LEU A 124 -5.08 8.11 6.46
C LEU A 124 -3.85 7.70 5.62
N GLU A 125 -4.05 6.94 4.54
CA GLU A 125 -2.99 6.40 3.67
C GLU A 125 -1.94 5.51 4.39
N LYS A 126 -2.30 5.00 5.58
CA LYS A 126 -1.51 4.04 6.37
C LYS A 126 -1.76 2.61 5.88
N HIS A 127 -1.35 2.34 4.65
CA HIS A 127 -1.72 1.13 3.92
C HIS A 127 -1.16 -0.16 4.53
N GLU A 128 0.04 -0.12 5.12
CA GLU A 128 0.64 -1.25 5.81
C GLU A 128 -0.20 -1.71 7.01
N GLU A 129 -0.61 -0.76 7.84
CA GLU A 129 -1.43 -1.02 9.03
C GLU A 129 -2.81 -1.54 8.64
N ALA A 130 -3.42 -0.98 7.60
CA ALA A 130 -4.66 -1.48 7.03
C ALA A 130 -4.54 -2.96 6.60
N VAL A 131 -3.48 -3.33 5.88
CA VAL A 131 -3.25 -4.72 5.46
C VAL A 131 -3.11 -5.64 6.67
N ARG A 132 -2.36 -5.25 7.72
CA ARG A 132 -2.21 -6.07 8.93
C ARG A 132 -3.55 -6.37 9.60
N ASP A 133 -4.43 -5.37 9.70
CA ASP A 133 -5.76 -5.56 10.29
C ASP A 133 -6.63 -6.48 9.42
N TYR A 134 -6.63 -6.31 8.09
CA TYR A 134 -7.37 -7.22 7.20
C TYR A 134 -6.81 -8.65 7.20
N GLU A 135 -5.50 -8.83 7.38
CA GLU A 135 -4.90 -10.16 7.54
C GLU A 135 -5.36 -10.83 8.84
N LYS A 136 -5.45 -10.06 9.92
CA LYS A 136 -6.00 -10.55 11.19
C LYS A 136 -7.47 -10.95 11.03
N VAL A 137 -8.28 -10.13 10.34
CA VAL A 137 -9.69 -10.44 10.03
C VAL A 137 -9.81 -11.72 9.21
N ALA A 138 -9.04 -11.87 8.12
CA ALA A 138 -9.08 -13.07 7.27
C ALA A 138 -8.61 -14.35 7.98
N LYS A 139 -7.81 -14.23 9.05
CA LYS A 139 -7.43 -15.34 9.94
C LYS A 139 -8.55 -15.72 10.90
N LEU A 140 -9.27 -14.73 11.45
CA LEU A 140 -10.38 -14.93 12.39
C LEU A 140 -11.64 -15.44 11.68
N ASP A 141 -11.93 -14.93 10.48
CA ASP A 141 -13.07 -15.33 9.65
C ASP A 141 -12.65 -15.45 8.19
N ARG A 142 -12.77 -16.67 7.65
CA ARG A 142 -12.35 -17.05 6.30
C ARG A 142 -13.42 -16.79 5.23
N SER A 143 -14.38 -15.91 5.51
CA SER A 143 -15.40 -15.49 4.56
C SER A 143 -14.78 -14.96 3.25
N GLN A 144 -15.49 -15.14 2.14
CA GLN A 144 -15.03 -14.66 0.85
C GLN A 144 -14.99 -13.13 0.79
N GLU A 145 -15.86 -12.45 1.54
CA GLU A 145 -15.85 -10.99 1.67
C GLU A 145 -14.54 -10.50 2.31
N HIS A 146 -14.12 -11.09 3.43
CA HIS A 146 -12.89 -10.69 4.10
C HIS A 146 -11.64 -10.96 3.27
N LYS A 147 -11.62 -12.06 2.51
CA LYS A 147 -10.54 -12.33 1.55
C LYS A 147 -10.46 -11.27 0.45
N ARG A 148 -11.61 -10.81 -0.05
CA ARG A 148 -11.66 -9.73 -1.06
C ARG A 148 -11.14 -8.41 -0.47
N LEU A 149 -11.56 -8.04 0.74
CA LEU A 149 -11.07 -6.84 1.42
C LEU A 149 -9.56 -6.86 1.64
N LEU A 150 -9.01 -8.00 2.06
CA LEU A 150 -7.57 -8.18 2.20
C LEU A 150 -6.84 -8.03 0.85
N HIS A 151 -7.37 -8.63 -0.21
CA HIS A 151 -6.79 -8.51 -1.55
C HIS A 151 -6.79 -7.06 -2.04
N GLU A 152 -7.90 -6.34 -1.86
CA GLU A 152 -8.00 -4.92 -2.21
C GLU A 152 -6.99 -4.07 -1.43
N ALA A 153 -6.86 -4.29 -0.11
CA ALA A 153 -5.89 -3.57 0.71
C ALA A 153 -4.44 -3.84 0.26
N LYS A 154 -4.12 -5.08 -0.14
CA LYS A 154 -2.80 -5.42 -0.70
C LYS A 154 -2.53 -4.73 -2.03
N ILE A 155 -3.54 -4.63 -2.90
CA ILE A 155 -3.43 -3.85 -4.14
C ILE A 155 -3.17 -2.37 -3.83
N GLN A 156 -3.91 -1.78 -2.88
CA GLN A 156 -3.69 -0.38 -2.49
C GLN A 156 -2.27 -0.16 -1.94
N LEU A 157 -1.77 -1.07 -1.10
CA LEU A 157 -0.40 -1.02 -0.59
C LEU A 157 0.65 -1.14 -1.71
N LYS A 158 0.44 -2.04 -2.69
CA LYS A 158 1.32 -2.13 -3.86
C LYS A 158 1.30 -0.81 -4.65
N ARG A 159 0.12 -0.22 -4.85
CA ARG A 159 -0.04 1.05 -5.58
C ARG A 159 0.60 2.23 -4.85
N SER A 160 0.53 2.30 -3.52
CA SER A 160 1.16 3.39 -2.75
C SER A 160 2.70 3.31 -2.77
N LYS A 161 3.25 2.09 -2.91
CA LYS A 161 4.70 1.84 -3.03
C LYS A 161 5.23 1.93 -4.45
N ARG A 162 4.35 2.09 -5.43
CA ARG A 162 4.73 2.10 -6.83
C ARG A 162 5.60 3.32 -7.12
N LYS A 163 6.75 3.07 -7.74
CA LYS A 163 7.67 4.13 -8.17
C LYS A 163 7.02 4.97 -9.27
N ASP A 164 7.24 6.28 -9.21
CA ASP A 164 6.88 7.18 -10.31
C ASP A 164 8.03 7.27 -11.31
N TYR A 165 7.98 6.47 -12.38
CA TYR A 165 9.05 6.41 -13.38
C TYR A 165 9.25 7.72 -14.14
N TYR A 166 8.18 8.51 -14.37
CA TYR A 166 8.31 9.81 -15.03
C TYR A 166 9.07 10.79 -14.14
N LYS A 167 8.76 10.78 -12.83
CA LYS A 167 9.48 11.59 -11.84
C LYS A 167 10.93 11.15 -11.67
N ILE A 168 11.22 9.84 -11.69
CA ILE A 168 12.60 9.30 -11.64
C ILE A 168 13.43 9.82 -12.82
N LEU A 169 12.88 9.81 -14.03
CA LEU A 169 13.55 10.36 -15.21
C LEU A 169 13.44 11.89 -15.31
N GLY A 170 12.72 12.56 -14.42
CA GLY A 170 12.53 14.02 -14.47
C GLY A 170 11.82 14.51 -15.72
N VAL A 171 10.92 13.71 -16.30
CA VAL A 171 10.13 14.04 -17.50
C VAL A 171 8.65 14.11 -17.18
N ASN A 172 7.88 14.80 -18.03
CA ASN A 172 6.42 14.82 -17.91
C ASN A 172 5.81 13.51 -18.44
N LYS A 173 4.60 13.15 -17.99
CA LYS A 173 3.82 12.01 -18.47
C LYS A 173 3.58 12.03 -19.98
N ASN A 174 3.44 13.21 -20.57
CA ASN A 174 3.28 13.40 -22.02
C ASN A 174 4.60 13.48 -22.80
N ALA A 175 5.74 13.21 -22.17
CA ALA A 175 7.04 13.26 -22.84
C ALA A 175 7.11 12.29 -24.02
N SER A 176 7.75 12.75 -25.09
CA SER A 176 8.09 11.95 -26.27
C SER A 176 9.18 10.94 -25.96
N ASP A 177 9.29 9.89 -26.77
CA ASP A 177 10.30 8.85 -26.59
C ASP A 177 11.73 9.41 -26.69
N ASP A 178 11.94 10.46 -27.49
CA ASP A 178 13.24 11.12 -27.61
C ASP A 178 13.59 11.94 -26.36
N GLU A 179 12.62 12.58 -25.73
CA GLU A 179 12.81 13.27 -24.45
C GLU A 179 13.14 12.27 -23.33
N ILE A 180 12.46 11.12 -23.30
CA ILE A 180 12.72 10.02 -22.36
C ILE A 180 14.16 9.49 -22.56
N LYS A 181 14.57 9.21 -23.80
CA LYS A 181 15.95 8.79 -24.14
C LYS A 181 17.00 9.83 -23.75
N LYS A 182 16.73 11.11 -24.04
CA LYS A 182 17.63 12.20 -23.69
C LYS A 182 17.80 12.33 -22.18
N SER A 183 16.71 12.24 -21.43
CA SER A 183 16.76 12.33 -19.97
C SER A 183 17.45 11.11 -19.36
N TYR A 184 17.16 9.90 -19.85
CA TYR A 184 17.86 8.68 -19.44
C TYR A 184 19.38 8.81 -19.62
N ARG A 185 19.86 9.21 -20.80
CA ARG A 185 21.30 9.39 -21.06
C ARG A 185 21.93 10.38 -20.07
N LYS A 186 21.26 11.50 -19.80
CA LYS A 186 21.73 12.51 -18.85
C LYS A 186 21.80 11.94 -17.42
N MET A 187 20.72 11.32 -16.96
CA MET A 187 20.60 10.81 -15.59
C MET A 187 21.50 9.60 -15.33
N ALA A 188 21.56 8.65 -16.27
CA ALA A 188 22.45 7.50 -16.20
C ALA A 188 23.92 7.94 -16.15
N LEU A 189 24.32 8.92 -16.96
CA LEU A 189 25.67 9.49 -16.90
C LEU A 189 25.93 10.21 -15.57
N VAL A 190 24.94 10.85 -14.94
CA VAL A 190 25.13 11.51 -13.63
C VAL A 190 25.29 10.49 -12.50
N HIS A 191 24.52 9.39 -12.53
CA HIS A 191 24.51 8.40 -11.45
C HIS A 191 25.38 7.16 -11.71
N HIS A 192 26.15 7.13 -12.80
CA HIS A 192 27.01 6.01 -13.13
C HIS A 192 28.04 5.72 -12.00
N PRO A 193 28.25 4.45 -11.60
CA PRO A 193 29.15 4.08 -10.50
C PRO A 193 30.57 4.66 -10.64
N ASP A 194 31.14 4.62 -11.86
CA ASP A 194 32.50 5.11 -12.13
C ASP A 194 32.71 6.59 -11.77
N ARG A 195 31.67 7.42 -11.86
CA ARG A 195 31.77 8.85 -11.51
C ARG A 195 31.79 9.11 -10.02
N HIS A 196 31.41 8.10 -9.24
CA HIS A 196 31.32 8.14 -7.78
C HIS A 196 32.26 7.13 -7.13
N ALA A 197 33.26 6.62 -7.87
CA ALA A 197 34.24 5.65 -7.38
C ALA A 197 35.01 6.15 -6.14
N ASN A 198 35.17 7.46 -5.99
CA ASN A 198 35.86 8.10 -4.85
C ASN A 198 34.90 8.66 -3.78
N ALA A 199 33.58 8.49 -3.95
CA ALA A 199 32.58 8.96 -2.97
C ALA A 199 32.56 8.08 -1.70
N THR A 200 31.85 8.53 -0.68
CA THR A 200 31.65 7.72 0.54
C THR A 200 30.86 6.45 0.22
N ASP A 201 31.00 5.40 1.02
CA ASP A 201 30.26 4.14 0.81
C ASP A 201 28.74 4.35 0.84
N LYS A 202 28.27 5.31 1.62
CA LYS A 202 26.86 5.70 1.64
C LYS A 202 26.45 6.31 0.31
N ASP A 203 27.21 7.28 -0.19
CA ASP A 203 26.90 7.96 -1.45
C ASP A 203 26.97 7.00 -2.65
N LYS A 204 27.97 6.11 -2.68
CA LYS A 204 28.09 5.05 -3.70
C LYS A 204 26.82 4.22 -3.79
N ARG A 205 26.33 3.72 -2.65
CA ARG A 205 25.08 2.95 -2.59
C ARG A 205 23.88 3.77 -3.07
N GLU A 206 23.79 5.04 -2.69
CA GLU A 206 22.70 5.91 -3.15
C GLU A 206 22.74 6.12 -4.67
N HIS A 207 23.93 6.33 -5.26
CA HIS A 207 24.09 6.48 -6.70
C HIS A 207 23.80 5.17 -7.45
N GLU A 208 24.21 4.03 -6.92
CA GLU A 208 23.88 2.70 -7.46
C GLU A 208 22.37 2.43 -7.45
N ILE A 209 21.68 2.75 -6.34
CA ILE A 209 20.22 2.62 -6.26
C ILE A 209 19.54 3.50 -7.32
N LYS A 210 19.93 4.78 -7.41
CA LYS A 210 19.37 5.70 -8.40
C LYS A 210 19.64 5.23 -9.84
N PHE A 211 20.85 4.75 -10.12
CA PHE A 211 21.20 4.24 -11.45
C PHE A 211 20.32 3.05 -11.86
N LYS A 212 20.06 2.12 -10.93
CA LYS A 212 19.14 1.00 -11.16
C LYS A 212 17.71 1.48 -11.42
N GLU A 213 17.21 2.41 -10.61
CA GLU A 213 15.87 2.99 -10.79
C GLU A 213 15.71 3.74 -12.12
N ILE A 214 16.74 4.45 -12.57
CA ILE A 214 16.78 5.15 -13.86
C ILE A 214 16.70 4.13 -15.01
N GLY A 215 17.45 3.02 -14.94
CA GLY A 215 17.39 1.95 -15.93
C GLY A 215 16.02 1.27 -15.99
N GLU A 216 15.46 0.95 -14.84
CA GLU A 216 14.11 0.39 -14.70
C GLU A 216 13.07 1.33 -15.33
N ALA A 217 13.08 2.60 -14.94
CA ALA A 217 12.18 3.62 -15.47
C ALA A 217 12.26 3.76 -16.99
N TYR A 218 13.48 3.77 -17.54
CA TYR A 218 13.70 3.85 -18.98
C TYR A 218 13.15 2.62 -19.71
N SER A 219 13.37 1.41 -19.19
CA SER A 219 12.89 0.18 -19.80
C SER A 219 11.35 0.12 -19.90
N VAL A 220 10.66 0.61 -18.86
CA VAL A 220 9.19 0.64 -18.80
C VAL A 220 8.63 1.72 -19.71
N LEU A 221 9.22 2.91 -19.70
CA LEU A 221 8.68 4.07 -20.43
C LEU A 221 9.00 4.07 -21.93
N THR A 222 9.99 3.29 -22.38
CA THR A 222 10.30 3.18 -23.81
C THR A 222 9.61 2.02 -24.53
N ASP A 223 9.13 1.01 -23.80
CA ASP A 223 8.26 -0.02 -24.37
C ASP A 223 6.81 0.49 -24.38
N ALA A 224 6.21 0.62 -25.57
CA ALA A 224 4.85 1.15 -25.73
C ALA A 224 3.79 0.35 -24.97
N LYS A 225 3.93 -0.98 -24.85
CA LYS A 225 2.99 -1.83 -24.11
C LYS A 225 3.19 -1.66 -22.61
N LYS A 226 4.44 -1.67 -22.12
CA LYS A 226 4.76 -1.47 -20.69
C LYS A 226 4.36 -0.07 -20.24
N ARG A 227 4.64 0.97 -21.01
CA ARG A 227 4.20 2.35 -20.75
C ARG A 227 2.67 2.45 -20.65
N ALA A 228 1.94 1.86 -21.60
CA ALA A 228 0.47 1.88 -21.57
C ALA A 228 -0.11 1.12 -20.36
N LEU A 229 0.46 -0.02 -19.98
CA LEU A 229 0.08 -0.72 -18.75
C LEU A 229 0.41 0.10 -17.51
N TYR A 230 1.58 0.72 -17.50
CA TYR A 230 2.02 1.56 -16.41
C TYR A 230 1.05 2.75 -16.21
N ASP A 231 0.68 3.42 -17.30
CA ASP A 231 -0.23 4.56 -17.29
C ASP A 231 -1.66 4.19 -16.86
N ARG A 232 -2.08 2.95 -17.09
CA ARG A 232 -3.35 2.38 -16.61
C ARG A 232 -3.32 1.97 -15.13
N GLY A 233 -2.18 2.07 -14.46
CA GLY A 233 -2.02 1.72 -13.04
C GLY A 233 -1.77 0.23 -12.78
N HIS A 234 -1.48 -0.56 -13.82
CA HIS A 234 -1.05 -1.94 -13.66
C HIS A 234 0.41 -1.99 -13.24
N ASP A 235 0.73 -2.87 -12.30
CA ASP A 235 2.11 -3.11 -11.92
C ASP A 235 2.79 -3.92 -13.05
N VAL A 236 3.72 -3.27 -13.75
CA VAL A 236 4.45 -3.84 -14.89
C VAL A 236 5.51 -4.86 -14.44
N ASN A 237 5.80 -4.90 -13.14
CA ASN A 237 6.75 -5.81 -12.53
C ASN A 237 6.05 -6.90 -11.67
N ASP A 238 4.72 -7.02 -11.73
CA ASP A 238 3.99 -8.05 -10.96
C ASP A 238 4.18 -9.43 -11.62
N PRO A 239 4.79 -10.41 -10.92
CA PRO A 239 5.03 -11.75 -11.48
C PRO A 239 3.76 -12.52 -11.86
N ASP A 240 2.59 -12.16 -11.30
CA ASP A 240 1.28 -12.72 -11.67
C ASP A 240 0.62 -12.02 -12.89
N GLY A 241 1.24 -10.97 -13.43
CA GLY A 241 0.66 -10.08 -14.44
C GLY A 241 0.64 -10.59 -15.88
N GLY A 242 1.06 -11.83 -16.14
CA GLY A 242 1.03 -12.45 -17.47
C GLY A 242 2.01 -11.87 -18.51
N PHE A 243 2.69 -10.78 -18.18
CA PHE A 243 3.93 -10.36 -18.85
C PHE A 243 5.05 -11.00 -18.05
N GLY A 244 5.74 -11.97 -18.66
CA GLY A 244 6.79 -12.74 -18.01
C GLY A 244 7.84 -11.84 -17.35
N HIS A 245 8.57 -12.42 -16.40
CA HIS A 245 9.90 -11.97 -16.04
C HIS A 245 10.75 -11.86 -17.31
N ASP A 246 10.63 -10.76 -18.06
CA ASP A 246 11.64 -10.39 -19.03
C ASP A 246 12.87 -10.07 -18.20
N ALA A 247 13.81 -11.01 -18.27
CA ALA A 247 15.12 -11.06 -17.64
C ALA A 247 15.56 -9.71 -17.08
N ASP A 248 15.90 -9.67 -15.78
CA ASP A 248 16.53 -8.54 -15.09
C ASP A 248 17.43 -7.75 -16.05
N ILE A 249 16.89 -6.70 -16.67
CA ILE A 249 17.63 -5.97 -17.70
C ILE A 249 18.68 -5.17 -16.94
N ASP A 250 19.93 -5.61 -17.00
CA ASP A 250 21.04 -4.98 -16.30
C ASP A 250 21.18 -3.53 -16.79
N PRO A 251 20.98 -2.52 -15.92
CA PRO A 251 21.14 -1.11 -16.27
C PRO A 251 22.52 -0.81 -16.88
N ASN A 252 23.55 -1.58 -16.52
CA ASN A 252 24.88 -1.46 -17.12
C ASN A 252 24.91 -1.94 -18.57
N GLN A 253 24.15 -2.98 -18.95
CA GLN A 253 24.05 -3.41 -20.34
C GLN A 253 23.31 -2.37 -21.20
N ILE A 254 22.23 -1.78 -20.67
CA ILE A 254 21.54 -0.67 -21.36
C ILE A 254 22.49 0.51 -21.53
N PHE A 255 23.25 0.87 -20.49
CA PHE A 255 24.22 1.95 -20.56
C PHE A 255 25.32 1.66 -21.59
N GLN A 256 25.90 0.44 -21.60
CA GLN A 256 26.89 0.04 -22.60
C GLN A 256 26.32 0.06 -24.03
N ALA A 257 25.06 -0.30 -24.24
CA ALA A 257 24.41 -0.16 -25.56
C ALA A 257 24.34 1.30 -26.03
N PHE A 258 24.24 2.26 -25.11
CA PHE A 258 24.20 3.70 -25.41
C PHE A 258 25.57 4.38 -25.43
N PHE A 259 26.56 3.90 -24.65
CA PHE A 259 27.83 4.58 -24.38
C PHE A 259 29.08 3.72 -24.64
N GLY A 260 28.95 2.41 -24.79
CA GLY A 260 30.04 1.45 -25.00
C GLY A 260 30.27 1.02 -26.45
N GLY A 261 29.39 1.40 -27.38
CA GLY A 261 29.56 1.18 -28.81
C GLY A 261 30.39 2.28 -29.47
N GLY A 262 31.68 2.03 -29.66
CA GLY A 262 32.55 2.87 -30.49
C GLY A 262 32.14 2.83 -31.97
N HIS A 263 31.16 3.64 -32.37
CA HIS A 263 30.99 4.23 -33.71
C HIS A 263 29.79 5.22 -33.68
N GLY A 264 30.09 6.46 -33.34
CA GLY A 264 29.09 7.52 -33.26
C GLY A 264 29.66 8.80 -32.65
N GLY A 265 30.86 9.18 -33.08
CA GLY A 265 31.51 10.41 -32.65
C GLY A 265 30.71 11.61 -33.11
N PHE A 266 29.91 12.20 -32.23
CA PHE A 266 29.49 13.59 -32.38
C PHE A 266 30.52 14.48 -31.71
N SER A 267 31.49 14.91 -32.54
CA SER A 267 32.44 15.95 -32.20
C SER A 267 31.68 17.25 -31.90
N PHE A 268 31.87 17.76 -30.69
CA PHE A 268 31.47 19.10 -30.32
C PHE A 268 32.23 20.09 -31.22
N GLY A 269 31.50 20.85 -32.04
CA GLY A 269 32.08 21.79 -32.99
C GLY A 269 32.78 22.95 -32.30
N GLY A 270 34.11 22.97 -32.37
CA GLY A 270 34.97 24.11 -32.11
C GLY A 270 36.02 24.20 -33.21
N GLN A 271 35.96 25.28 -34.00
CA GLN A 271 37.00 25.85 -34.87
C GLN A 271 38.17 24.96 -35.32
N HIS A 272 38.24 24.65 -36.62
CA HIS A 272 39.20 25.28 -37.52
C HIS A 272 39.07 24.71 -38.94
N ALA A 273 39.03 25.61 -39.91
CA ALA A 273 39.23 25.30 -41.31
C ALA A 273 40.69 24.85 -41.53
N GLY A 274 40.90 23.79 -42.32
CA GLY A 274 42.25 23.39 -42.71
C GLY A 274 42.32 22.05 -43.46
N PHE A 275 42.32 22.14 -44.79
CA PHE A 275 43.05 21.29 -45.73
C PHE A 275 42.68 19.80 -45.92
N GLN A 276 41.92 19.58 -47.01
CA GLN A 276 42.32 18.84 -48.22
C GLN A 276 42.82 17.39 -48.09
N GLN A 277 41.96 16.47 -48.56
CA GLN A 277 42.21 15.53 -49.68
C GLN A 277 43.35 14.50 -49.47
N GLY A 278 43.13 13.20 -49.41
CA GLY A 278 42.12 12.38 -50.09
C GLY A 278 42.77 11.64 -51.27
N GLY A 279 42.89 10.31 -51.14
CA GLY A 279 42.71 9.38 -52.26
C GLY A 279 43.96 8.74 -52.85
N GLY A 280 43.91 7.40 -52.92
CA GLY A 280 44.83 6.56 -53.70
C GLY A 280 44.46 5.07 -53.67
N PHE A 281 43.33 4.72 -54.32
CA PHE A 281 43.00 3.54 -55.18
C PHE A 281 43.98 2.32 -55.24
N PRO A 282 43.58 1.16 -55.84
CA PRO A 282 42.33 0.38 -55.73
C PRO A 282 42.49 -1.17 -55.90
N GLY A 283 41.38 -1.90 -55.75
CA GLY A 283 40.91 -2.80 -56.82
C GLY A 283 41.20 -4.31 -56.77
N GLY A 284 40.13 -5.08 -57.04
CA GLY A 284 40.14 -6.48 -57.50
C GLY A 284 39.63 -7.46 -56.44
N GLY A 285 38.60 -8.28 -56.66
CA GLY A 285 37.84 -8.59 -57.86
C GLY A 285 36.68 -9.53 -57.50
N PHE A 286 35.69 -9.55 -58.40
CA PHE A 286 34.49 -10.38 -58.38
C PHE A 286 34.81 -11.88 -58.44
N ASN A 287 34.01 -12.72 -57.75
CA ASN A 287 33.41 -13.87 -58.43
C ASN A 287 32.12 -14.33 -57.75
N SER A 288 31.09 -14.49 -58.58
CA SER A 288 29.75 -14.99 -58.26
C SER A 288 29.71 -16.51 -58.30
N GLY A 289 28.99 -17.12 -57.35
CA GLY A 289 28.68 -18.55 -57.33
C GLY A 289 27.36 -18.81 -56.60
N SER A 290 26.34 -19.14 -57.39
CA SER A 290 24.95 -19.43 -57.02
C SER A 290 24.77 -20.69 -56.14
N PHE A 291 23.82 -20.61 -55.18
CA PHE A 291 22.73 -21.55 -54.75
C PHE A 291 22.91 -23.09 -54.80
N PRO A 292 22.00 -23.91 -54.22
CA PRO A 292 21.08 -23.74 -53.07
C PRO A 292 21.13 -24.96 -52.11
N GLY A 293 20.40 -24.92 -50.99
CA GLY A 293 20.18 -26.14 -50.19
C GLY A 293 19.33 -25.91 -48.95
N GLY A 294 18.01 -26.01 -49.10
CA GLY A 294 17.08 -26.05 -47.98
C GLY A 294 17.11 -27.41 -47.28
N PHE A 295 16.87 -27.42 -45.98
CA PHE A 295 16.48 -28.62 -45.25
C PHE A 295 15.26 -28.32 -44.37
N HIS A 296 14.23 -29.08 -44.67
CA HIS A 296 12.97 -29.23 -43.96
C HIS A 296 13.12 -30.44 -43.03
N PHE A 297 12.65 -30.36 -41.78
CA PHE A 297 12.42 -31.55 -40.96
C PHE A 297 11.17 -31.36 -40.10
N GLN A 298 10.26 -32.33 -40.21
CA GLN A 298 9.11 -32.52 -39.36
C GLN A 298 9.04 -33.99 -38.92
N PHE A 299 8.61 -34.15 -37.68
CA PHE A 299 8.01 -35.31 -36.99
C PHE A 299 8.85 -36.56 -36.64
N GLY A 300 8.90 -36.77 -35.32
CA GLY A 300 8.45 -37.99 -34.64
C GLY A 300 7.70 -37.56 -33.38
#